data_AF-A0A3C1FQE5-F1
#
_entry.id   AF-A0A3C1FQE5-F1
#
_cell.length_a   1.000
_cell.length_b   1.000
_cell.length_c   1.000
_cell.angle_alpha   90.00
_cell.angle_beta   90.00
_cell.angle_gamma   90.00
#
_symmetry.space_group_name_H-M   'P 1'
#
loop_
_entity.id
_entity.type
_entity.pdbx_description
1 polymer ?
#
loop_
_entity_poly.entity_id
_entity_poly.type
_entity_poly.pdbx_seq_one_letter_code
_entity_poly.pdbx_strand_id
1 'polypeptide(L)'
;TDGLTLTNCMITNAVRCLPPENKPNGAEIKNCQPFLRGRIDGLARLEIILALGKIAHDSVLRSFGLRLAEAKFAHGALHQLPDGRMLIDSYHCSRYNTNTGRLTTQMFQEVFAQIRHLLDLENNKS
;
A
#
# COMPACT_ATOMS: atom_id res chain seq x y z
N THR A 1 -10.08 -24.28 -4.30
CA THR A 1 -9.85 -23.00 -3.61
C THR A 1 -8.40 -22.94 -3.27
N ASP A 2 -7.66 -22.05 -3.94
CA ASP A 2 -6.21 -21.94 -3.79
C ASP A 2 -5.93 -21.55 -2.35
N GLY A 3 -5.29 -22.43 -1.57
CA GLY A 3 -5.20 -22.40 -0.10
C GLY A 3 -4.36 -21.26 0.49
N LEU A 4 -4.67 -20.01 0.10
CA LEU A 4 -4.02 -18.81 0.57
C LEU A 4 -4.49 -18.46 1.99
N THR A 5 -3.58 -18.61 2.95
CA THR A 5 -3.78 -18.15 4.33
C THR A 5 -3.01 -16.84 4.53
N LEU A 6 -3.72 -15.80 4.96
CA LEU A 6 -3.11 -14.52 5.33
C LEU A 6 -2.67 -14.58 6.80
N THR A 7 -1.36 -14.57 7.03
CA THR A 7 -0.78 -14.57 8.38
C THR A 7 -0.22 -13.19 8.69
N ASN A 8 -0.74 -12.54 9.73
CA ASN A 8 -0.33 -11.19 10.15
C ASN A 8 -0.40 -10.13 9.03
N CYS A 9 -1.29 -10.30 8.06
CA CYS A 9 -1.51 -9.34 6.99
C CYS A 9 -2.99 -9.27 6.60
N MET A 10 -3.36 -8.19 5.94
CA MET A 10 -4.67 -7.98 5.34
C MET A 10 -4.47 -7.42 3.94
N ILE A 11 -5.30 -7.86 3.00
CA ILE A 11 -5.41 -7.26 1.67
C ILE A 11 -6.70 -6.44 1.62
N THR A 12 -6.63 -5.23 1.07
CA THR A 12 -7.79 -4.38 0.83
C THR A 12 -7.58 -3.50 -0.40
N ASN A 13 -8.68 -2.99 -0.94
CA ASN A 13 -8.65 -2.07 -2.08
C ASN A 13 -8.64 -0.62 -1.59
N ALA A 14 -7.81 0.20 -2.22
CA ALA A 14 -7.69 1.62 -1.92
C ALA A 14 -8.94 2.43 -2.31
N VAL A 15 -9.68 1.96 -3.32
CA VAL A 15 -10.94 2.54 -3.80
C VAL A 15 -11.96 1.41 -3.86
N ARG A 16 -13.19 1.67 -3.37
CA ARG A 16 -14.26 0.66 -3.32
C ARG A 16 -15.12 0.61 -4.59
N CYS A 17 -15.15 1.69 -5.36
CA CYS A 17 -15.84 1.74 -6.64
C CYS A 17 -14.99 1.07 -7.73
N LEU A 18 -15.63 0.33 -8.64
CA LEU A 18 -15.05 -0.08 -9.92
C LEU A 18 -15.33 1.08 -10.89
N PRO A 19 -14.37 2.01 -11.12
CA PRO A 19 -14.64 3.17 -11.95
C PRO A 19 -14.78 2.73 -13.42
N PRO A 20 -15.54 3.47 -14.25
CA PRO A 20 -15.52 3.28 -15.69
C PRO A 20 -14.06 3.26 -16.19
N GLU A 21 -13.70 2.28 -17.00
CA GLU A 21 -12.35 2.09 -17.55
C GLU A 21 -11.22 1.81 -16.52
N ASN A 22 -11.53 1.39 -15.29
CA ASN A 22 -10.54 1.14 -14.22
C ASN A 22 -9.69 2.38 -13.84
N LYS A 23 -10.17 3.59 -14.10
CA LYS A 23 -9.50 4.85 -13.72
C LYS A 23 -10.40 5.69 -12.81
N PRO A 24 -10.21 5.66 -11.48
CA PRO A 24 -11.02 6.46 -10.58
C PRO A 24 -10.70 7.94 -10.76
N ASN A 25 -11.72 8.79 -10.82
CA ASN A 25 -11.53 10.23 -10.86
C ASN A 25 -11.23 10.79 -9.46
N GLY A 26 -10.73 12.02 -9.39
CA GLY A 26 -10.33 12.63 -8.12
C GLY A 26 -11.47 12.76 -7.09
N ALA A 27 -12.71 12.91 -7.54
CA ALA A 27 -13.89 12.98 -6.67
C ALA A 27 -14.26 11.61 -6.08
N GLU A 28 -14.16 10.54 -6.86
CA GLU A 28 -14.38 9.16 -6.39
C GLU A 28 -13.36 8.74 -5.34
N ILE A 29 -12.07 9.08 -5.54
CA ILE A 29 -11.02 8.83 -4.56
C ILE A 29 -11.31 9.60 -3.26
N LYS A 30 -11.71 10.86 -3.37
CA LYS A 30 -12.07 11.68 -2.20
C LYS A 30 -13.27 11.10 -1.44
N ASN A 31 -14.29 10.62 -2.14
CA ASN A 31 -15.47 10.02 -1.52
C ASN A 31 -15.18 8.65 -0.89
N CYS A 32 -14.22 7.89 -1.43
CA CYS A 32 -13.80 6.60 -0.86
C CYS A 32 -12.82 6.74 0.32
N GLN A 33 -12.17 7.90 0.46
CA GLN A 33 -11.12 8.16 1.45
C GLN A 33 -11.53 7.83 2.90
N PRO A 34 -12.73 8.18 3.40
CA PRO A 34 -13.12 7.86 4.78
C PRO A 34 -13.21 6.35 5.04
N PHE A 35 -13.55 5.56 4.03
CA PHE A 35 -13.63 4.10 4.17
C PHE A 35 -12.27 3.44 4.25
N LEU A 36 -11.30 3.92 3.48
CA LEU A 36 -9.92 3.47 3.58
C LEU A 36 -9.34 3.86 4.94
N ARG A 37 -9.59 5.11 5.36
CA ARG A 37 -9.14 5.62 6.66
C ARG A 37 -9.71 4.81 7.83
N GLY A 38 -11.02 4.62 7.86
CA GLY A 38 -11.66 3.83 8.92
C GLY A 38 -11.19 2.37 8.96
N ARG A 39 -10.82 1.79 7.81
CA ARG A 39 -10.23 0.44 7.77
C ARG A 39 -8.81 0.42 8.35
N ILE A 40 -7.99 1.40 8.01
CA ILE A 40 -6.64 1.56 8.55
C ILE A 40 -6.70 1.77 10.07
N ASP A 41 -7.58 2.66 10.54
CA ASP A 41 -7.76 2.94 11.97
C ASP A 41 -8.29 1.73 12.76
N GLY A 42 -9.12 0.89 12.13
CA GLY A 42 -9.63 -0.35 12.73
C GLY A 42 -8.58 -1.46 12.91
N LEU A 43 -7.38 -1.32 12.35
CA LEU A 43 -6.29 -2.28 12.50
C LEU A 43 -5.32 -1.80 13.59
N ALA A 44 -5.63 -2.11 14.84
CA ALA A 44 -4.87 -1.64 16.01
C ALA A 44 -3.38 -2.04 16.04
N ARG A 45 -3.03 -3.16 15.38
CA ARG A 45 -1.63 -3.65 15.26
C ARG A 45 -1.01 -3.36 13.90
N LEU A 46 -1.59 -2.45 13.11
CA LEU A 46 -1.04 -2.09 11.81
C LEU A 46 0.16 -1.17 11.98
N GLU A 47 1.32 -1.67 11.58
CA GLU A 47 2.60 -0.94 11.62
C GLU A 47 3.02 -0.45 10.23
N ILE A 48 2.78 -1.28 9.20
CA ILE A 48 3.26 -1.04 7.84
C ILE A 48 2.14 -1.25 6.82
N ILE A 49 2.02 -0.32 5.87
CA ILE A 49 1.12 -0.38 4.72
C ILE A 49 1.96 -0.57 3.45
N LEU A 50 1.68 -1.62 2.67
CA LEU A 50 2.26 -1.80 1.34
C LEU A 50 1.28 -1.29 0.26
N ALA A 51 1.66 -0.24 -0.45
CA ALA A 51 0.93 0.28 -1.60
C ALA A 51 1.36 -0.40 -2.91
N LEU A 52 0.44 -1.14 -3.52
CA LEU A 52 0.64 -1.76 -4.83
C LEU A 52 0.22 -0.79 -5.94
N GLY A 53 1.18 0.00 -6.41
CA GLY A 53 1.02 0.96 -7.50
C GLY A 53 0.63 2.37 -7.04
N LYS A 54 0.78 3.33 -7.96
CA LYS A 54 0.59 4.77 -7.69
C LYS A 54 -0.80 5.11 -7.14
N ILE A 55 -1.86 4.44 -7.62
CA ILE A 55 -3.23 4.72 -7.15
C ILE A 55 -3.38 4.35 -5.67
N ALA A 56 -2.83 3.20 -5.25
CA ALA A 56 -2.85 2.79 -3.85
C ALA A 56 -2.06 3.78 -2.98
N HIS A 57 -0.86 4.16 -3.42
CA HIS A 57 -0.01 5.15 -2.76
C HIS A 57 -0.73 6.49 -2.59
N ASP A 58 -1.23 7.07 -3.69
CA ASP A 58 -1.94 8.35 -3.66
C ASP A 58 -3.17 8.32 -2.73
N SER A 59 -3.88 7.19 -2.70
CA SER A 59 -5.08 7.03 -1.85
C SER A 59 -4.73 6.96 -0.37
N VAL A 60 -3.62 6.30 -0.01
CA VAL A 60 -3.10 6.30 1.36
C VAL A 60 -2.65 7.71 1.75
N LEU A 61 -1.80 8.38 0.97
CA LEU A 61 -1.39 9.75 1.30
C LEU A 61 -2.58 10.68 1.53
N ARG A 62 -3.57 10.61 0.64
CA ARG A 62 -4.81 11.36 0.79
C ARG A 62 -5.53 10.97 2.07
N SER A 63 -5.71 9.69 2.42
CA SER A 63 -6.41 9.29 3.65
C SER A 63 -5.74 9.81 4.94
N PHE A 64 -4.44 10.14 4.86
CA PHE A 64 -3.68 10.81 5.91
C PHE A 64 -3.67 12.35 5.82
N GLY A 65 -4.39 12.94 4.86
CA GLY A 65 -4.44 14.38 4.64
C GLY A 65 -3.19 14.96 3.97
N LEU A 66 -2.29 14.13 3.47
CA LEU A 66 -1.03 14.54 2.84
C LEU A 66 -1.25 14.95 1.37
N ARG A 67 -0.42 15.90 0.90
CA ARG A 67 -0.33 16.23 -0.52
C ARG A 67 0.56 15.21 -1.22
N LEU A 68 0.22 14.87 -2.46
CA LEU A 68 1.01 13.94 -3.28
C LEU A 68 2.45 14.38 -3.54
N ALA A 69 2.76 15.67 -3.35
CA ALA A 69 4.12 16.19 -3.51
C ALA A 69 5.02 15.87 -2.30
N GLU A 70 4.45 15.50 -1.16
CA GLU A 70 5.19 15.24 0.10
C GLU A 70 5.84 13.86 0.11
N ALA A 71 5.29 12.92 -0.66
CA ALA A 71 5.83 11.57 -0.82
C ALA A 71 5.66 11.17 -2.28
N LYS A 72 6.77 10.99 -3.00
CA LYS A 72 6.76 10.58 -4.41
C LYS A 72 6.75 9.06 -4.50
N PHE A 73 5.81 8.53 -5.27
CA PHE A 73 5.76 7.09 -5.56
C PHE A 73 7.01 6.60 -6.31
N ALA A 74 7.67 5.57 -5.76
CA ALA A 74 8.70 4.79 -6.45
C ALA A 74 8.75 3.38 -5.86
N HIS A 75 9.02 2.35 -6.67
CA HIS A 75 9.12 0.98 -6.14
C HIS A 75 10.25 0.88 -5.10
N GLY A 76 9.93 0.30 -3.93
CA GLY A 76 10.82 0.19 -2.77
C GLY A 76 10.92 1.46 -1.92
N ALA A 77 10.19 2.53 -2.27
CA ALA A 77 10.22 3.76 -1.47
C ALA A 77 9.54 3.56 -0.11
N LEU A 78 10.13 4.18 0.91
CA LEU A 78 9.63 4.22 2.29
C LEU A 78 9.19 5.64 2.62
N HIS A 79 7.99 5.78 3.19
CA HIS A 79 7.45 7.06 3.64
C HIS A 79 6.90 6.91 5.06
N GLN A 80 7.21 7.86 5.93
CA GLN A 80 6.63 7.91 7.27
C GLN A 80 5.27 8.60 7.21
N LEU A 81 4.26 7.99 7.81
CA LEU A 81 2.92 8.55 7.94
C LEU A 81 2.80 9.39 9.22
N PRO A 82 1.87 10.36 9.28
CA PRO A 82 1.73 11.27 10.44
C PRO A 82 1.43 10.58 11.77
N ASP A 83 0.90 9.35 11.74
CA ASP A 83 0.58 8.55 12.93
C ASP A 83 1.70 7.59 13.35
N GLY A 84 2.88 7.70 12.73
CA GLY A 84 4.05 6.88 13.02
C GLY A 84 4.12 5.57 12.22
N ARG A 85 3.07 5.19 11.48
CA ARG A 85 3.10 4.01 10.60
C ARG A 85 3.99 4.26 9.39
N MET A 86 4.43 3.18 8.76
CA MET A 86 5.22 3.22 7.53
C MET A 86 4.37 2.91 6.30
N LEU A 87 4.57 3.66 5.22
CA LEU A 87 4.06 3.36 3.89
C LEU A 87 5.23 2.90 3.00
N ILE A 88 5.09 1.73 2.40
CA ILE A 88 6.06 1.17 1.46
C ILE A 88 5.41 1.06 0.10
N ASP A 89 6.12 1.46 -0.93
CA ASP A 89 5.64 1.44 -2.30
C ASP A 89 6.16 0.23 -3.06
N SER A 90 5.30 -0.36 -3.89
CA SER A 90 5.73 -1.28 -4.94
C SER A 90 5.00 -0.98 -6.23
N TYR A 91 5.62 -1.28 -7.37
CA TYR A 91 4.83 -1.45 -8.59
C TYR A 91 3.73 -2.50 -8.37
N HIS A 92 2.60 -2.29 -9.03
CA HIS A 92 1.49 -3.23 -8.96
C HIS A 92 1.87 -4.55 -9.64
N CYS A 93 1.53 -5.68 -9.05
CA CYS A 93 1.79 -7.02 -9.60
C CYS A 93 0.83 -7.39 -10.75
N SER A 94 0.53 -6.43 -11.65
CA SER A 94 -0.30 -6.68 -12.83
C SER A 94 0.46 -7.51 -13.86
N ARG A 95 -0.27 -8.30 -14.67
CA ARG A 95 0.30 -9.05 -15.80
C ARG A 95 1.16 -8.17 -16.70
N TYR A 96 0.74 -6.92 -16.94
CA TYR A 96 1.53 -5.97 -17.74
C TYR A 96 2.90 -5.71 -17.12
N ASN A 97 2.99 -5.39 -15.82
CA ASN A 97 4.26 -5.10 -15.17
C ASN A 97 5.17 -6.34 -15.07
N THR A 98 4.60 -7.51 -14.82
CA THR A 98 5.37 -8.76 -14.73
C THR A 98 5.86 -9.23 -16.10
N ASN A 99 5.02 -9.14 -17.14
CA ASN A 99 5.39 -9.59 -18.49
C ASN A 99 6.41 -8.66 -19.17
N THR A 100 6.37 -7.36 -18.87
CA THR A 100 7.32 -6.38 -19.42
C THR A 100 8.63 -6.29 -18.63
N GLY A 101 8.76 -7.01 -17.51
CA GLY A 101 9.91 -6.93 -16.62
C GLY A 101 9.99 -5.63 -15.80
N ARG A 102 8.98 -4.75 -15.88
CA ARG A 102 8.89 -3.55 -15.04
C ARG A 102 8.83 -3.89 -13.55
N LEU A 103 8.27 -5.05 -13.21
CA LEU A 103 8.36 -5.66 -11.88
C LEU A 103 8.78 -7.11 -12.05
N THR A 104 9.92 -7.48 -11.49
CA THR A 104 10.36 -8.88 -11.42
C THR A 104 9.92 -9.51 -10.10
N THR A 105 9.88 -10.85 -10.05
CA THR A 105 9.62 -11.59 -8.81
C THR A 105 10.63 -11.23 -7.72
N GLN A 106 11.91 -11.11 -8.08
CA GLN A 106 12.98 -10.75 -7.14
C GLN A 106 12.74 -9.37 -6.53
N MET A 107 12.47 -8.35 -7.36
CA MET A 107 12.14 -7.00 -6.90
C MET A 107 10.96 -7.01 -5.93
N PHE A 108 9.92 -7.80 -6.24
CA PHE A 108 8.77 -7.90 -5.35
C PHE A 108 9.13 -8.58 -4.02
N GLN A 109 9.93 -9.65 -4.05
CA GLN A 109 10.41 -10.32 -2.84
C GLN A 109 11.29 -9.43 -1.96
N GLU A 110 12.12 -8.57 -2.57
CA GLU A 110 12.95 -7.59 -1.84
C GLU A 110 12.09 -6.62 -1.01
N VAL A 111 10.93 -6.19 -1.53
CA VAL A 111 9.97 -5.37 -0.76
C VAL A 111 9.44 -6.13 0.46
N PHE A 112 9.11 -7.42 0.34
CA PHE A 112 8.66 -8.21 1.49
C PHE A 112 9.79 -8.50 2.49
N ALA A 113 11.01 -8.71 2.02
CA ALA A 113 12.18 -8.87 2.89
C ALA A 113 12.42 -7.58 3.71
N GLN A 114 12.26 -6.41 3.07
CA GLN A 114 12.33 -5.12 3.74
C GLN A 114 11.23 -4.96 4.79
N ILE A 115 9.98 -5.31 4.48
CA ILE A 115 8.86 -5.31 5.44
C ILE A 115 9.20 -6.18 6.65
N ARG A 116 9.67 -7.41 6.42
CA ARG A 116 10.03 -8.33 7.52
C ARG A 116 11.12 -7.75 8.40
N HIS A 117 12.18 -7.22 7.79
CA HIS A 117 13.28 -6.58 8.51
C HIS A 117 12.80 -5.42 9.40
N LEU A 118 11.92 -4.55 8.89
CA LEU A 118 11.37 -3.44 9.67
C LEU A 118 10.53 -3.93 10.85
N LEU A 119 9.69 -4.94 10.65
CA LEU A 119 8.91 -5.55 11.74
C LEU A 119 9.81 -6.22 12.78
N ASP A 120 10.91 -6.86 12.38
CA ASP A 120 11.87 -7.45 13.33
C ASP A 120 12.55 -6.40 14.21
N LEU A 121 12.88 -5.24 13.65
CA LEU A 121 13.49 -4.14 14.40
C LEU A 121 12.56 -3.54 15.45
N GLU A 122 11.27 -3.40 15.15
CA GLU A 122 10.27 -2.90 16.13
C GLU A 122 10.02 -3.91 17.25
N ASN A 123 9.95 -5.21 16.94
CA ASN A 123 9.79 -6.25 17.94
C ASN A 123 10.97 -6.35 18.91
N ASN A 124 12.19 -6.00 18.47
CA ASN A 124 13.39 -6.01 19.29
C ASN A 124 13.56 -4.77 20.19
N LYS A 125 12.69 -3.76 20.06
CA LYS A 125 12.69 -2.56 20.91
C LYS A 125 11.73 -2.67 22.11
N SER A 126 10.94 -3.74 22.18
CA SER A 126 9.92 -3.99 23.21
C SER A 126 10.41 -4.92 24.31
#